data_AF-A0A0W0WG63-F1
#
_entry.id   AF-A0A0W0WG63-F1
#
_cell.length_a   1.000
_cell.length_b   1.000
_cell.length_c   1.000
_cell.angle_alpha   90.00
_cell.angle_beta   90.00
_cell.angle_gamma   90.00
#
_symmetry.space_group_name_H-M   'P 1'
#
loop_
_entity.id
_entity.type
_entity.pdbx_description
1 polymer ?
#
loop_
_entity_poly.entity_id
_entity_poly.type
_entity_poly.pdbx_seq_one_letter_code
_entity_poly.pdbx_strand_id
1 'polypeptide(L)'
;MKLNHYVHALLAIFNSESDPSSKLQYRYYKDVDTSMHLLLEQDQTADYYMHKVEELLMVAPHPILAYECSHWQIREMYRLVNTAIASYSSSLDPFRETLTVFKSELEKDTYLADFLQQMSKRENVELVCSGHGTSYSWHKPIDLSQYGSQTEVVVYSGLGGLLSQSLGVDIENQQFNPDKVIVRNLREKKEEEGYSPMFFYSATGSYRTVPDFTLVDCHKLPHPRVIEPETGTVVFDMSQVSKKKNYFSLSTVIQRFPNRKIHWAACTGVTLPDGKNTGPCVDLAWKKKEDETLQRPTKKRKLESKDEQSYTIPNF
;
A
#
# COMPACT_ATOMS: atom_id res chain seq x y z
N MET A 1 2.43 27.38 -5.70
CA MET A 1 1.77 26.36 -6.53
C MET A 1 0.28 26.66 -6.67
N LYS A 2 -0.36 26.35 -7.81
CA LYS A 2 -1.82 26.46 -7.97
C LYS A 2 -2.46 25.11 -7.62
N LEU A 3 -3.42 25.12 -6.69
CA LEU A 3 -4.22 23.95 -6.34
C LEU A 3 -4.84 23.31 -7.59
N ASN A 4 -4.93 21.98 -7.61
CA ASN A 4 -5.47 21.15 -8.69
C ASN A 4 -4.70 21.22 -10.02
N HIS A 5 -3.67 22.08 -10.17
CA HIS A 5 -2.96 22.23 -11.44
C HIS A 5 -2.34 20.91 -11.92
N TYR A 6 -1.53 20.29 -11.07
CA TYR A 6 -0.91 19.00 -11.36
C TYR A 6 -1.94 17.85 -11.36
N VAL A 7 -3.03 17.96 -10.60
CA VAL A 7 -4.11 16.95 -10.61
C VAL A 7 -4.77 16.92 -11.99
N HIS A 8 -5.11 18.08 -12.55
CA HIS A 8 -5.65 18.18 -13.90
C HIS A 8 -4.66 17.69 -14.97
N ALA A 9 -3.38 17.99 -14.81
CA ALA A 9 -2.34 17.49 -15.72
C ALA A 9 -2.24 15.97 -15.68
N LEU A 10 -2.30 15.36 -14.49
CA LEU A 10 -2.27 13.91 -14.33
C LEU A 10 -3.56 13.23 -14.81
N LEU A 11 -4.72 13.83 -14.56
CA LEU A 11 -5.99 13.37 -15.13
C LEU A 11 -5.90 13.34 -16.65
N ALA A 12 -5.36 14.38 -17.28
CA ALA A 12 -5.21 14.42 -18.74
C ALA A 12 -4.32 13.31 -19.31
N ILE A 13 -3.40 12.74 -18.51
CA ILE A 13 -2.60 11.57 -18.92
C ILE A 13 -3.49 10.33 -18.98
N PHE A 14 -4.32 10.10 -17.96
CA PHE A 14 -5.22 8.94 -17.91
C PHE A 14 -6.48 9.11 -18.79
N ASN A 15 -6.95 10.34 -19.01
CA ASN A 15 -8.15 10.70 -19.77
C ASN A 15 -7.95 10.83 -21.28
N SER A 16 -7.00 10.13 -21.90
CA SER A 16 -6.81 10.23 -23.36
C SER A 16 -8.04 9.76 -24.17
N GLU A 17 -9.01 9.06 -23.54
CA GLU A 17 -10.22 8.53 -24.19
C GLU A 17 -11.55 8.80 -23.44
N SER A 18 -11.55 9.52 -22.31
CA SER A 18 -12.77 9.74 -21.53
C SER A 18 -13.67 10.83 -22.12
N ASP A 19 -14.98 10.66 -22.00
CA ASP A 19 -15.97 11.65 -22.41
C ASP A 19 -15.76 13.00 -21.66
N PRO A 20 -15.53 14.11 -22.38
CA PRO A 20 -15.47 15.48 -21.83
C PRO A 20 -16.73 15.88 -21.04
N SER A 21 -17.83 15.13 -21.16
CA SER A 21 -19.08 15.33 -20.42
C SER A 21 -19.04 14.81 -18.97
N SER A 22 -18.02 14.01 -18.60
CA SER A 22 -17.87 13.51 -17.23
C SER A 22 -17.62 14.67 -16.26
N LYS A 23 -18.58 14.91 -15.35
CA LYS A 23 -18.45 15.96 -14.34
C LYS A 23 -17.46 15.52 -13.27
N LEU A 24 -16.28 16.14 -13.27
CA LEU A 24 -15.31 15.99 -12.18
C LEU A 24 -15.94 16.38 -10.84
N GLN A 25 -15.78 15.52 -9.84
CA GLN A 25 -16.26 15.78 -8.48
C GLN A 25 -15.14 16.39 -7.64
N TYR A 26 -15.43 17.53 -7.02
CA TYR A 26 -14.50 18.22 -6.12
C TYR A 26 -14.92 18.00 -4.67
N ARG A 27 -13.97 17.67 -3.81
CA ARG A 27 -14.18 17.55 -2.36
C ARG A 27 -13.99 18.91 -1.70
N TYR A 28 -14.74 19.18 -0.63
CA TYR A 28 -14.40 20.33 0.20
C TYR A 28 -13.14 20.03 1.00
N TYR A 29 -12.25 21.03 1.12
CA TYR A 29 -10.98 20.88 1.85
C TYR A 29 -11.15 20.41 3.30
N LYS A 30 -12.27 20.76 3.95
CA LYS A 30 -12.60 20.34 5.32
C LYS A 30 -12.86 18.82 5.44
N ASP A 31 -13.17 18.17 4.32
CA ASP A 31 -13.44 16.73 4.25
C ASP A 31 -12.17 15.96 3.84
N VAL A 32 -11.03 16.65 3.72
CA VAL A 32 -9.72 16.08 3.39
C VAL A 32 -8.83 16.13 4.64
N ASP A 33 -8.40 14.96 5.08
CA ASP A 33 -7.40 14.83 6.14
C ASP A 33 -5.99 14.88 5.52
N THR A 34 -5.35 16.05 5.60
CA THR A 34 -4.00 16.30 5.09
C THR A 34 -2.90 15.64 5.92
N SER A 35 -3.24 15.07 7.09
CA SER A 35 -2.30 14.28 7.90
C SER A 35 -2.21 12.83 7.45
N MET A 36 -3.18 12.37 6.65
CA MET A 36 -3.27 11.00 6.17
C MET A 36 -2.92 10.92 4.69
N HIS A 37 -2.32 9.79 4.32
CA HIS A 37 -2.02 9.46 2.94
C HIS A 37 -3.28 9.04 2.16
N LEU A 38 -3.30 9.26 0.85
CA LEU A 38 -4.26 8.58 -0.02
C LEU A 38 -3.93 7.08 0.01
N LEU A 39 -4.95 6.24 0.22
CA LEU A 39 -4.78 4.79 0.24
C LEU A 39 -4.57 4.28 -1.19
N LEU A 40 -3.36 3.82 -1.49
CA LEU A 40 -2.97 3.33 -2.80
C LEU A 40 -2.70 1.83 -2.74
N GLU A 41 -3.28 1.11 -3.70
CA GLU A 41 -3.07 -0.31 -3.91
C GLU A 41 -2.17 -0.52 -5.13
N GLN A 42 -1.24 -1.46 -5.01
CA GLN A 42 -0.32 -1.83 -6.08
C GLN A 42 -1.01 -2.72 -7.13
N ASP A 43 -0.49 -2.70 -8.36
CA ASP A 43 -0.91 -3.55 -9.49
C ASP A 43 -2.36 -3.40 -9.94
N GLN A 44 -2.97 -2.25 -9.64
CA GLN A 44 -4.32 -1.92 -10.09
C GLN A 44 -4.35 -1.40 -11.54
N THR A 45 -5.56 -1.24 -12.09
CA THR A 45 -5.79 -0.77 -13.47
C THR A 45 -5.63 0.74 -13.63
N ALA A 46 -5.51 1.21 -14.87
CA ALA A 46 -5.54 2.64 -15.19
C ALA A 46 -6.79 3.34 -14.62
N ASP A 47 -7.98 2.71 -14.71
CA ASP A 47 -9.23 3.24 -14.15
C ASP A 47 -9.16 3.46 -12.63
N TYR A 48 -8.53 2.54 -11.90
CA TYR A 48 -8.32 2.70 -10.46
C TYR A 48 -7.46 3.94 -10.18
N TYR A 49 -6.33 4.07 -10.88
CA TYR A 49 -5.45 5.21 -10.69
C TYR A 49 -6.10 6.53 -11.09
N MET A 50 -6.86 6.55 -12.18
CA MET A 50 -7.66 7.70 -12.58
C MET A 50 -8.62 8.14 -11.45
N HIS A 51 -9.39 7.21 -10.89
CA HIS A 51 -10.26 7.50 -9.75
C HIS A 51 -9.48 8.01 -8.53
N LYS A 52 -8.29 7.45 -8.25
CA LYS A 52 -7.42 7.96 -7.18
C LYS A 52 -6.92 9.37 -7.43
N VAL A 53 -6.70 9.76 -8.69
CA VAL A 53 -6.37 11.15 -9.04
C VAL A 53 -7.56 12.07 -8.82
N GLU A 54 -8.78 11.63 -9.18
CA GLU A 54 -10.01 12.41 -8.93
C GLU A 54 -10.23 12.67 -7.43
N GLU A 55 -9.90 11.72 -6.55
CA GLU A 55 -10.00 11.89 -5.09
C GLU A 55 -9.14 13.05 -4.54
N LEU A 56 -8.14 13.52 -5.31
CA LEU A 56 -7.28 14.66 -4.97
C LEU A 56 -7.88 16.01 -5.35
N LEU A 57 -8.97 16.05 -6.14
CA LEU A 57 -9.61 17.31 -6.54
C LEU A 57 -10.27 17.98 -5.35
N MET A 58 -9.82 19.21 -5.06
CA MET A 58 -10.32 19.99 -3.93
C MET A 58 -10.94 21.30 -4.40
N VAL A 59 -12.08 21.67 -3.82
CA VAL A 59 -12.59 23.04 -3.89
C VAL A 59 -11.54 23.97 -3.26
N ALA A 60 -11.37 25.15 -3.85
CA ALA A 60 -10.40 26.14 -3.38
C ALA A 60 -10.52 26.32 -1.84
N PRO A 61 -9.45 26.01 -1.08
CA PRO A 61 -9.48 26.08 0.36
C PRO A 61 -9.46 27.53 0.84
N HIS A 62 -9.77 27.72 2.11
CA HIS A 62 -9.51 29.01 2.78
C HIS A 62 -8.02 29.38 2.62
N PRO A 63 -7.65 30.66 2.38
CA PRO A 63 -6.27 31.05 2.09
C PRO A 63 -5.23 30.56 3.10
N ILE A 64 -5.61 30.48 4.37
CA ILE A 64 -4.75 29.97 5.46
C ILE A 64 -4.34 28.51 5.24
N LEU A 65 -5.24 27.68 4.69
CA LEU A 65 -5.01 26.24 4.47
C LEU A 65 -4.53 25.92 3.06
N ALA A 66 -4.51 26.92 2.16
CA ALA A 66 -4.14 26.71 0.76
C ALA A 66 -2.74 26.14 0.56
N TYR A 67 -1.80 26.54 1.43
CA TYR A 67 -0.43 26.04 1.40
C TYR A 67 -0.35 24.55 1.77
N GLU A 68 -0.98 24.18 2.89
CA GLU A 68 -1.01 22.80 3.38
C GLU A 68 -1.71 21.86 2.40
N CYS A 69 -2.91 22.22 1.92
CA CYS A 69 -3.63 21.41 0.94
C CYS A 69 -2.83 21.23 -0.36
N SER A 70 -2.13 22.28 -0.81
CA SER A 70 -1.26 22.22 -1.99
C SER A 70 -0.11 21.23 -1.76
N HIS A 71 0.58 21.33 -0.62
CA HIS A 71 1.71 20.46 -0.27
C HIS A 71 1.31 19.00 -0.13
N TRP A 72 0.19 18.74 0.52
CA TRP A 72 -0.38 17.40 0.59
C TRP A 72 -0.70 16.87 -0.81
N GLN A 73 -1.40 17.66 -1.64
CA GLN A 73 -1.78 17.24 -2.99
C GLN A 73 -0.57 16.84 -3.83
N ILE A 74 0.52 17.62 -3.83
CA ILE A 74 1.73 17.28 -4.60
C ILE A 74 2.47 16.05 -4.07
N ARG A 75 2.50 15.82 -2.76
CA ARG A 75 3.02 14.57 -2.20
C ARG A 75 2.19 13.38 -2.63
N GLU A 76 0.87 13.46 -2.53
CA GLU A 76 0.00 12.35 -2.93
C GLU A 76 0.03 12.09 -4.43
N MET A 77 0.15 13.12 -5.27
CA MET A 77 0.38 12.94 -6.71
C MET A 77 1.70 12.21 -6.98
N TYR A 78 2.79 12.56 -6.29
CA TYR A 78 4.06 11.87 -6.43
C TYR A 78 3.96 10.40 -6.02
N ARG A 79 3.30 10.10 -4.88
CA ARG A 79 3.02 8.74 -4.41
C ARG A 79 2.20 7.94 -5.42
N LEU A 80 1.14 8.53 -5.96
CA LEU A 80 0.27 7.90 -6.95
C LEU A 80 1.03 7.59 -8.24
N VAL A 81 1.79 8.55 -8.76
CA VAL A 81 2.59 8.36 -9.99
C VAL A 81 3.64 7.27 -9.80
N ASN A 82 4.37 7.25 -8.68
CA ASN A 82 5.32 6.18 -8.37
C ASN A 82 4.64 4.81 -8.32
N THR A 83 3.47 4.73 -7.66
CA THR A 83 2.70 3.49 -7.52
C THR A 83 2.17 2.99 -8.86
N ALA A 84 1.67 3.89 -9.71
CA ALA A 84 1.21 3.56 -11.06
C ALA A 84 2.37 3.10 -11.97
N ILE A 85 3.50 3.81 -11.96
CA ILE A 85 4.69 3.42 -12.74
C ILE A 85 5.21 2.04 -12.32
N ALA A 86 5.18 1.72 -11.02
CA ALA A 86 5.67 0.45 -10.50
C ALA A 86 4.66 -0.71 -10.63
N SER A 87 3.42 -0.43 -11.03
CA SER A 87 2.37 -1.44 -11.13
C SER A 87 2.55 -2.32 -12.36
N TYR A 88 2.34 -3.62 -12.21
CA TYR A 88 2.47 -4.63 -13.28
C TYR A 88 1.23 -4.75 -14.18
N SER A 89 0.25 -3.84 -14.04
CA SER A 89 -0.96 -3.84 -14.87
C SER A 89 -0.65 -3.41 -16.29
N SER A 90 -1.02 -4.23 -17.27
CA SER A 90 -0.84 -3.93 -18.70
C SER A 90 -1.67 -2.73 -19.17
N SER A 91 -2.76 -2.40 -18.47
CA SER A 91 -3.56 -1.20 -18.74
C SER A 91 -2.77 0.11 -18.55
N LEU A 92 -1.66 0.07 -17.80
CA LEU A 92 -0.80 1.22 -17.58
C LEU A 92 0.30 1.38 -18.61
N ASP A 93 0.58 0.35 -19.43
CA ASP A 93 1.67 0.35 -20.39
C ASP A 93 1.64 1.54 -21.37
N PRO A 94 0.47 1.97 -21.91
CA PRO A 94 0.39 3.15 -22.77
C PRO A 94 0.80 4.46 -22.09
N PHE A 95 0.73 4.53 -20.75
CA PHE A 95 0.93 5.76 -19.98
C PHE A 95 2.30 5.83 -19.30
N ARG A 96 3.06 4.73 -19.19
CA ARG A 96 4.30 4.67 -18.37
C ARG A 96 5.33 5.73 -18.72
N GLU A 97 5.57 5.95 -20.02
CA GLU A 97 6.53 6.95 -20.47
C GLU A 97 6.07 8.37 -20.08
N THR A 98 4.80 8.70 -20.35
CA THR A 98 4.21 9.99 -19.99
C THR A 98 4.17 10.20 -18.47
N LEU A 99 3.85 9.17 -17.70
CA LEU A 99 3.90 9.21 -16.23
C LEU A 99 5.32 9.44 -15.72
N THR A 100 6.34 8.85 -16.36
CA THR A 100 7.76 9.04 -16.00
C THR A 100 8.23 10.46 -16.29
N VAL A 101 7.80 11.04 -17.43
CA VAL A 101 8.03 12.46 -17.74
C VAL A 101 7.32 13.34 -16.71
N PHE A 102 6.05 13.05 -16.41
CA PHE A 102 5.27 13.82 -15.45
C PHE A 102 5.86 13.77 -14.04
N LYS A 103 6.34 12.59 -13.59
CA LYS A 103 7.12 12.43 -12.36
C LYS A 103 8.30 13.39 -12.33
N SER A 104 9.06 13.45 -13.41
CA SER A 104 10.24 14.33 -13.52
C SER A 104 9.86 15.82 -13.48
N GLU A 105 8.67 16.19 -13.96
CA GLU A 105 8.13 17.55 -13.81
C GLU A 105 7.69 17.86 -12.37
N LEU A 106 7.08 16.90 -11.67
CA LEU A 106 6.76 17.05 -10.25
C LEU A 106 8.03 17.29 -9.42
N GLU A 107 9.11 16.54 -9.68
CA GLU A 107 10.38 16.66 -8.97
C GLU A 107 11.08 18.02 -9.13
N LYS A 108 10.65 18.84 -10.10
CA LYS A 108 11.12 20.24 -10.25
C LYS A 108 10.36 21.24 -9.40
N ASP A 109 9.22 20.86 -8.82
CA ASP A 109 8.51 21.72 -7.87
C ASP A 109 9.36 21.94 -6.63
N THR A 110 9.45 23.20 -6.19
CA THR A 110 10.35 23.59 -5.09
C THR A 110 10.06 22.85 -3.80
N TYR A 111 8.77 22.69 -3.44
CA TYR A 111 8.43 22.00 -2.21
C TYR A 111 8.75 20.51 -2.29
N LEU A 112 8.40 19.87 -3.41
CA LEU A 112 8.69 18.44 -3.58
C LEU A 112 10.19 18.17 -3.62
N ALA A 113 10.96 19.00 -4.32
CA ALA A 113 12.43 18.89 -4.36
C ALA A 113 13.05 18.97 -2.95
N ASP A 114 12.63 19.96 -2.14
CA ASP A 114 13.10 20.11 -0.77
C ASP A 114 12.68 18.91 0.11
N PHE A 115 11.44 18.43 -0.05
CA PHE A 115 10.94 17.24 0.65
C PHE A 115 11.77 15.99 0.32
N LEU A 116 12.00 15.71 -0.97
CA LEU A 116 12.80 14.56 -1.41
C LEU A 116 14.27 14.68 -0.95
N GLN A 117 14.83 15.89 -0.95
CA GLN A 117 16.17 16.13 -0.40
C GLN A 117 16.23 15.82 1.10
N GLN A 118 15.22 16.22 1.88
CA GLN A 118 15.14 15.88 3.30
C GLN A 118 15.03 14.37 3.50
N MET A 119 14.20 13.69 2.70
CA MET A 119 14.05 12.22 2.75
C MET A 119 15.37 11.50 2.51
N SER A 120 16.13 11.89 1.47
CA SER A 120 17.43 11.26 1.17
C SER A 120 18.47 11.39 2.29
N LYS A 121 18.34 12.40 3.17
CA LYS A 121 19.24 12.62 4.31
C LYS A 121 18.78 11.89 5.58
N ARG A 122 17.57 11.34 5.61
CA ARG A 122 17.06 10.61 6.79
C ARG A 122 17.73 9.25 6.88
N GLU A 123 18.31 8.97 8.04
CA GLU A 123 18.94 7.67 8.34
C GLU A 123 17.90 6.60 8.70
N ASN A 124 16.68 6.99 9.08
CA ASN A 124 15.65 6.09 9.61
C ASN A 124 14.43 5.97 8.70
N VAL A 125 14.59 6.07 7.38
CA VAL A 125 13.46 5.89 6.45
C VAL A 125 12.95 4.45 6.54
N GLU A 126 11.65 4.28 6.78
CA GLU A 126 11.04 2.94 6.85
C GLU A 126 10.84 2.36 5.44
N LEU A 127 10.99 1.04 5.32
CA LEU A 127 10.73 0.30 4.09
C LEU A 127 9.67 -0.77 4.34
N VAL A 128 8.81 -1.02 3.35
CA VAL A 128 7.78 -2.06 3.41
C VAL A 128 8.04 -3.12 2.34
N CYS A 129 8.26 -4.36 2.76
CA CYS A 129 8.28 -5.53 1.89
C CYS A 129 6.83 -6.02 1.68
N SER A 130 6.37 -5.99 0.43
CA SER A 130 5.00 -6.32 0.03
C SER A 130 4.98 -7.34 -1.11
N GLY A 131 3.95 -8.20 -1.10
CA GLY A 131 3.67 -9.20 -2.14
C GLY A 131 3.37 -10.58 -1.57
N HIS A 132 3.54 -11.62 -2.39
CA HIS A 132 3.35 -13.00 -1.92
C HIS A 132 4.56 -13.49 -1.12
N GLY A 133 4.45 -13.41 0.20
CA GLY A 133 5.50 -13.83 1.13
C GLY A 133 5.45 -15.30 1.54
N THR A 134 6.60 -15.87 1.83
CA THR A 134 6.77 -17.23 2.35
C THR A 134 7.98 -17.31 3.28
N SER A 135 8.03 -18.37 4.10
CA SER A 135 9.24 -18.76 4.81
C SER A 135 9.47 -20.25 4.57
N TYR A 136 10.66 -20.60 4.10
CA TYR A 136 11.04 -21.99 3.87
C TYR A 136 11.98 -22.48 4.96
N SER A 137 11.79 -23.72 5.41
CA SER A 137 12.58 -24.32 6.50
C SER A 137 14.06 -24.49 6.17
N TRP A 138 14.44 -24.48 4.89
CA TRP A 138 15.83 -24.54 4.45
C TRP A 138 16.51 -23.17 4.41
N HIS A 139 15.78 -22.07 4.57
CA HIS A 139 16.40 -20.76 4.74
C HIS A 139 16.98 -20.65 6.15
N LYS A 140 18.24 -20.22 6.22
CA LYS A 140 18.91 -19.98 7.49
C LYS A 140 18.32 -18.71 8.12
N PRO A 141 18.11 -18.69 9.45
CA PRO A 141 17.78 -17.46 10.15
C PRO A 141 18.85 -16.38 9.91
N ILE A 142 18.41 -15.13 9.85
CA ILE A 142 19.26 -13.95 9.70
C ILE A 142 19.63 -13.45 11.10
N ASP A 143 20.91 -13.18 11.34
CA ASP A 143 21.37 -12.45 12.52
C ASP A 143 21.47 -10.95 12.21
N LEU A 144 20.57 -10.15 12.79
CA LEU A 144 20.49 -8.71 12.53
C LEU A 144 21.73 -7.94 13.03
N SER A 145 22.52 -8.50 13.96
CA SER A 145 23.72 -7.84 14.46
C SER A 145 24.79 -7.63 13.38
N GLN A 146 24.71 -8.37 12.28
CA GLN A 146 25.64 -8.29 11.15
C GLN A 146 25.32 -7.12 10.19
N TYR A 147 24.18 -6.43 10.37
CA TYR A 147 23.65 -5.45 9.42
C TYR A 147 23.51 -4.04 10.01
N GLY A 148 24.20 -3.76 11.12
CA GLY A 148 24.24 -2.43 11.74
C GLY A 148 23.26 -2.25 12.91
N SER A 149 23.56 -1.31 13.80
CA SER A 149 22.89 -1.15 15.09
C SER A 149 21.48 -0.56 15.01
N GLN A 150 21.09 0.00 13.86
CA GLN A 150 19.75 0.59 13.65
C GLN A 150 18.83 -0.32 12.83
N THR A 151 19.30 -1.50 12.40
CA THR A 151 18.48 -2.42 11.63
C THR A 151 17.39 -3.04 12.51
N GLU A 152 16.15 -2.85 12.09
CA GLU A 152 14.94 -3.35 12.74
C GLU A 152 14.06 -4.06 11.71
N VAL A 153 13.45 -5.18 12.09
CA VAL A 153 12.44 -5.85 11.28
C VAL A 153 11.14 -5.95 12.07
N VAL A 154 10.07 -5.45 11.48
CA VAL A 154 8.71 -5.53 12.02
C VAL A 154 7.93 -6.52 11.19
N VAL A 155 7.52 -7.62 11.81
CA VAL A 155 6.75 -8.67 11.15
C VAL A 155 5.31 -8.60 11.58
N TYR A 156 4.45 -8.39 10.60
CA TYR A 156 3.01 -8.53 10.73
C TYR A 156 2.66 -9.90 10.17
N SER A 157 2.46 -10.87 11.05
CA SER A 157 2.24 -12.24 10.60
C SER A 157 0.86 -12.42 9.95
N GLY A 158 0.69 -13.43 9.10
CA GLY A 158 -0.63 -13.87 8.67
C GLY A 158 -1.41 -12.88 7.81
N LEU A 159 -0.75 -11.85 7.28
CA LEU A 159 -1.42 -10.76 6.54
C LEU A 159 -2.02 -11.16 5.19
N GLY A 160 -1.77 -12.37 4.69
CA GLY A 160 -2.42 -12.87 3.49
C GLY A 160 -1.98 -12.16 2.20
N GLY A 161 -2.05 -12.84 1.05
CA GLY A 161 -1.59 -12.28 -0.24
C GLY A 161 -2.56 -11.29 -0.89
N LEU A 162 -3.82 -11.22 -0.46
CA LEU A 162 -4.81 -10.29 -1.04
C LEU A 162 -4.70 -8.93 -0.35
N LEU A 163 -3.74 -8.13 -0.83
CA LEU A 163 -3.51 -6.79 -0.30
C LEU A 163 -4.66 -5.84 -0.60
N SER A 164 -5.38 -6.02 -1.71
CA SER A 164 -6.48 -5.15 -2.16
C SER A 164 -7.65 -4.94 -1.19
N GLN A 165 -7.76 -5.73 -0.12
CA GLN A 165 -8.80 -5.58 0.91
C GLN A 165 -8.26 -5.79 2.34
N SER A 166 -6.95 -5.68 2.56
CA SER A 166 -6.31 -6.11 3.81
C SER A 166 -5.54 -5.03 4.56
N LEU A 167 -5.00 -5.41 5.73
CA LEU A 167 -4.12 -4.60 6.57
C LEU A 167 -2.76 -4.31 5.92
N GLY A 168 -2.31 -5.12 4.96
CA GLY A 168 -1.02 -4.87 4.31
C GLY A 168 -1.04 -3.58 3.48
N VAL A 169 -2.18 -3.22 2.88
CA VAL A 169 -2.35 -1.91 2.22
C VAL A 169 -2.27 -0.76 3.23
N ASP A 170 -2.80 -0.92 4.45
CA ASP A 170 -2.65 0.11 5.48
C ASP A 170 -1.17 0.28 5.86
N ILE A 171 -0.40 -0.80 5.93
CA ILE A 171 1.04 -0.75 6.25
C ILE A 171 1.83 -0.07 5.12
N GLU A 172 1.56 -0.41 3.86
CA GLU A 172 2.17 0.24 2.69
C GLU A 172 1.92 1.75 2.63
N ASN A 173 0.82 2.21 3.23
CA ASN A 173 0.39 3.60 3.22
C ASN A 173 0.64 4.34 4.55
N GLN A 174 1.35 3.73 5.52
CA GLN A 174 1.57 4.29 6.87
C GLN A 174 0.28 4.61 7.65
N GLN A 175 -0.77 3.80 7.45
CA GLN A 175 -2.07 3.95 8.10
C GLN A 175 -2.40 2.79 9.06
N PHE A 176 -1.46 1.88 9.28
CA PHE A 176 -1.65 0.77 10.21
C PHE A 176 -1.87 1.28 11.64
N ASN A 177 -3.01 0.92 12.23
CA ASN A 177 -3.33 1.20 13.63
C ASN A 177 -3.52 -0.12 14.39
N PRO A 178 -2.63 -0.47 15.34
CA PRO A 178 -2.72 -1.73 16.09
C PRO A 178 -3.98 -1.86 16.95
N ASP A 179 -4.58 -0.76 17.41
CA ASP A 179 -5.79 -0.80 18.24
C ASP A 179 -7.04 -1.21 17.46
N LYS A 180 -7.00 -1.03 16.13
CA LYS A 180 -8.09 -1.37 15.19
C LYS A 180 -7.97 -2.79 14.62
N VAL A 181 -7.23 -3.66 15.30
CA VAL A 181 -6.92 -4.99 14.82
C VAL A 181 -7.36 -6.05 15.82
N ILE A 182 -7.88 -7.16 15.28
CA ILE A 182 -8.13 -8.41 16.00
C ILE A 182 -7.19 -9.46 15.43
N VAL A 183 -6.52 -10.20 16.32
CA VAL A 183 -5.71 -11.35 15.96
C VAL A 183 -6.40 -12.61 16.42
N ARG A 184 -6.52 -13.58 15.52
CA ARG A 184 -7.12 -14.88 15.81
C ARG A 184 -6.07 -15.97 15.66
N ASN A 185 -5.86 -16.74 16.72
CA ASN A 185 -5.14 -18.01 16.62
C ASN A 185 -6.09 -19.07 16.04
N LEU A 186 -5.82 -19.50 14.81
CA LEU A 186 -6.66 -20.44 14.06
C LEU A 186 -6.68 -21.85 14.67
N ARG A 187 -5.62 -22.26 15.37
CA ARG A 187 -5.56 -23.56 16.06
C ARG A 187 -6.41 -23.56 17.32
N GLU A 188 -6.25 -22.52 18.13
CA GLU A 188 -6.94 -22.39 19.42
C GLU A 188 -8.35 -21.81 19.26
N LYS A 189 -8.68 -21.30 18.07
CA LYS A 189 -9.93 -20.58 17.75
C LYS A 189 -10.21 -19.42 18.72
N LYS A 190 -9.16 -18.83 19.28
CA LYS A 190 -9.22 -17.74 20.26
C LYS A 190 -8.89 -16.42 19.57
N GLU A 191 -9.67 -15.39 19.87
CA GLU A 191 -9.42 -14.02 19.45
C GLU A 191 -8.69 -13.28 20.57
N GLU A 192 -7.69 -12.49 20.20
CA GLU A 192 -6.90 -11.64 21.07
C GLU A 192 -6.95 -10.22 20.52
N GLU A 193 -7.43 -9.29 21.35
CA GLU A 193 -7.39 -7.87 21.06
C GLU A 193 -6.06 -7.25 21.49
N GLY A 194 -5.57 -6.27 20.73
CA GLY A 194 -4.35 -5.53 21.10
C GLY A 194 -3.05 -6.32 20.93
N TYR A 195 -3.05 -7.36 20.10
CA TYR A 195 -1.83 -8.10 19.79
C TYR A 195 -0.87 -7.21 18.98
N SER A 196 0.37 -7.08 19.46
CA SER A 196 1.37 -6.19 18.85
C SER A 196 2.12 -6.88 17.69
N PRO A 197 2.62 -6.12 16.69
CA PRO A 197 3.54 -6.65 15.70
C PRO A 197 4.74 -7.34 16.36
N MET A 198 5.36 -8.29 15.66
CA MET A 198 6.57 -8.94 16.16
C MET A 198 7.80 -8.14 15.75
N PHE A 199 8.60 -7.73 16.72
CA PHE A 199 9.74 -6.86 16.50
C PHE A 199 11.07 -7.59 16.72
N PHE A 200 12.00 -7.38 15.79
CA PHE A 200 13.37 -7.88 15.82
C PHE A 200 14.36 -6.73 15.73
N TYR A 201 15.34 -6.69 16.63
CA TYR A 201 16.26 -5.56 16.78
C TYR A 201 17.70 -6.01 16.84
N SER A 202 18.59 -5.32 16.12
CA SER A 202 20.04 -5.57 16.25
C SER A 202 20.61 -5.06 17.58
N ALA A 203 20.21 -3.88 18.05
CA ALA A 203 20.78 -3.25 19.24
C ALA A 203 20.23 -3.78 20.58
N THR A 204 18.90 -3.85 20.75
CA THR A 204 18.25 -4.01 22.07
C THR A 204 18.16 -5.45 22.59
N GLY A 205 18.41 -6.45 21.74
CA GLY A 205 18.73 -7.81 22.18
C GLY A 205 17.56 -8.73 22.56
N SER A 206 16.30 -8.28 22.50
CA SER A 206 15.15 -9.14 22.80
C SER A 206 14.96 -10.27 21.77
N TYR A 207 15.06 -9.96 20.47
CA TYR A 207 15.14 -10.95 19.39
C TYR A 207 16.08 -10.45 18.28
N ARG A 208 17.30 -11.01 18.21
CA ARG A 208 18.30 -10.65 17.19
C ARG A 208 18.22 -11.48 15.91
N THR A 209 17.52 -12.59 15.97
CA THR A 209 17.44 -13.56 14.88
C THR A 209 16.04 -13.59 14.30
N VAL A 210 15.93 -13.44 12.98
CA VAL A 210 14.66 -13.41 12.26
C VAL A 210 14.68 -14.46 11.13
N PRO A 211 13.57 -15.15 10.81
CA PRO A 211 13.50 -16.00 9.64
C PRO A 211 13.82 -15.21 8.36
N ASP A 212 14.55 -15.82 7.42
CA ASP A 212 14.79 -15.19 6.11
C ASP A 212 13.56 -15.40 5.21
N PHE A 213 12.59 -14.50 5.40
CA PHE A 213 11.37 -14.47 4.62
C PHE A 213 11.67 -14.19 3.14
N THR A 214 10.86 -14.73 2.25
CA THR A 214 10.98 -14.53 0.80
C THR A 214 9.71 -14.01 0.19
N LEU A 215 9.84 -13.02 -0.70
CA LEU A 215 8.75 -12.61 -1.57
C LEU A 215 8.92 -13.34 -2.90
N VAL A 216 7.90 -14.08 -3.31
CA VAL A 216 7.92 -14.95 -4.49
C VAL A 216 7.11 -14.32 -5.61
N ASP A 217 7.75 -14.18 -6.75
CA ASP A 217 7.16 -13.78 -8.01
C ASP A 217 6.36 -14.96 -8.57
N CYS A 218 5.05 -14.80 -8.57
CA CYS A 218 4.08 -15.78 -9.03
C CYS A 218 2.88 -15.05 -9.64
N HIS A 219 1.90 -15.80 -10.14
CA HIS A 219 0.70 -15.23 -10.75
C HIS A 219 -0.21 -14.43 -9.79
N LYS A 220 0.15 -14.31 -8.51
CA LYS A 220 -0.65 -13.62 -7.50
C LYS A 220 -0.21 -12.16 -7.39
N LEU A 221 -1.20 -11.28 -7.25
CA LEU A 221 -1.00 -9.87 -6.99
C LEU A 221 -1.04 -9.58 -5.48
N PRO A 222 -0.34 -8.54 -5.03
CA PRO A 222 0.61 -7.74 -5.82
C PRO A 222 1.97 -8.44 -5.95
N HIS A 223 2.72 -8.07 -6.99
CA HIS A 223 4.06 -8.60 -7.25
C HIS A 223 5.06 -8.15 -6.17
N PRO A 224 6.06 -8.97 -5.84
CA PRO A 224 7.10 -8.67 -4.86
C PRO A 224 7.79 -7.32 -5.06
N ARG A 225 7.79 -6.49 -4.02
CA ARG A 225 8.47 -5.19 -4.01
C ARG A 225 8.85 -4.72 -2.60
N VAL A 226 9.77 -3.75 -2.56
CA VAL A 226 10.16 -2.99 -1.38
C VAL A 226 9.80 -1.52 -1.65
N ILE A 227 8.95 -0.96 -0.80
CA ILE A 227 8.36 0.38 -0.98
C ILE A 227 8.90 1.31 0.10
N GLU A 228 9.19 2.55 -0.26
CA GLU A 228 9.30 3.67 0.67
C GLU A 228 7.92 4.34 0.82
N PRO A 229 7.21 4.15 1.96
CA PRO A 229 5.80 4.52 2.06
C PRO A 229 5.52 6.02 1.90
N GLU A 230 6.41 6.88 2.42
CA GLU A 230 6.26 8.34 2.41
C GLU A 230 6.21 8.91 0.97
N THR A 231 6.89 8.26 0.02
CA THR A 231 6.95 8.68 -1.39
C THR A 231 6.27 7.71 -2.35
N GLY A 232 5.83 6.53 -1.88
CA GLY A 232 5.29 5.46 -2.73
C GLY A 232 6.33 4.86 -3.67
N THR A 233 7.61 5.19 -3.51
CA THR A 233 8.68 4.74 -4.41
C THR A 233 8.97 3.27 -4.20
N VAL A 234 8.99 2.49 -5.29
CA VAL A 234 9.54 1.13 -5.26
C VAL A 234 11.06 1.21 -5.40
N VAL A 235 11.77 0.88 -4.31
CA VAL A 235 13.24 0.95 -4.24
C VAL A 235 13.90 -0.37 -4.64
N PHE A 236 13.17 -1.47 -4.60
CA PHE A 236 13.64 -2.79 -5.02
C PHE A 236 12.47 -3.70 -5.40
N ASP A 237 12.61 -4.45 -6.50
CA ASP A 237 11.61 -5.38 -7.00
C ASP A 237 12.26 -6.52 -7.82
N MET A 238 11.42 -7.37 -8.43
CA MET A 238 11.87 -8.50 -9.23
C MET A 238 12.59 -8.12 -10.53
N SER A 239 12.41 -6.89 -11.04
CA SER A 239 13.13 -6.43 -12.24
C SER A 239 14.65 -6.35 -12.01
N GLN A 240 15.05 -6.18 -10.75
CA GLN A 240 16.44 -6.08 -10.32
C GLN A 240 17.04 -7.42 -9.86
N VAL A 241 16.24 -8.48 -9.85
CA VAL A 241 16.67 -9.84 -9.51
C VAL A 241 17.09 -10.57 -10.79
N SER A 242 18.08 -11.47 -10.69
CA SER A 242 18.46 -12.32 -11.82
C SER A 242 17.25 -13.08 -12.35
N LYS A 243 17.03 -13.06 -13.67
CA LYS A 243 15.93 -13.79 -14.36
C LYS A 243 15.88 -15.30 -14.08
N LYS A 244 16.94 -15.88 -13.51
CA LYS A 244 16.99 -17.29 -13.05
C LYS A 244 16.31 -17.53 -11.70
N LYS A 245 15.96 -16.46 -10.97
CA LYS A 245 15.26 -16.48 -9.69
C LYS A 245 13.93 -15.78 -9.85
N ASN A 246 12.90 -16.34 -9.23
CA ASN A 246 11.56 -15.77 -9.14
C ASN A 246 11.26 -15.33 -7.70
N TYR A 247 12.27 -14.95 -6.91
CA TYR A 247 12.08 -14.46 -5.55
C TYR A 247 13.26 -13.59 -5.12
N PHE A 248 13.05 -12.77 -4.10
CA PHE A 248 14.11 -12.20 -3.28
C PHE A 248 13.81 -12.41 -1.79
N SER A 249 14.87 -12.42 -0.98
CA SER A 249 14.81 -12.70 0.45
C SER A 249 14.95 -11.44 1.29
N LEU A 250 14.49 -11.49 2.54
CA LEU A 250 14.67 -10.41 3.50
C LEU A 250 16.15 -10.09 3.73
N SER A 251 17.02 -11.12 3.74
CA SER A 251 18.47 -10.93 3.81
C SER A 251 19.01 -10.11 2.65
N THR A 252 18.47 -10.29 1.45
CA THR A 252 18.82 -9.47 0.26
C THR A 252 18.42 -8.02 0.46
N VAL A 253 17.22 -7.77 1.00
CA VAL A 253 16.72 -6.42 1.29
C VAL A 253 17.58 -5.74 2.36
N ILE A 254 17.84 -6.40 3.49
CA ILE A 254 18.64 -5.85 4.60
C ILE A 254 20.08 -5.53 4.14
N GLN A 255 20.70 -6.42 3.35
CA GLN A 255 22.04 -6.18 2.80
C GLN A 255 22.09 -4.94 1.92
N ARG A 256 21.03 -4.70 1.15
CA ARG A 256 20.93 -3.57 0.24
C ARG A 256 20.59 -2.26 0.97
N PHE A 257 19.81 -2.35 2.04
CA PHE A 257 19.33 -1.22 2.82
C PHE A 257 19.65 -1.41 4.32
N PRO A 258 20.93 -1.39 4.71
CA PRO A 258 21.32 -1.56 6.11
C PRO A 258 20.92 -0.34 6.95
N ASN A 259 20.80 -0.52 8.26
CA ASN A 259 20.38 0.53 9.21
C ASN A 259 19.01 1.13 8.84
N ARG A 260 18.06 0.26 8.50
CA ARG A 260 16.68 0.63 8.20
C ARG A 260 15.72 -0.19 9.01
N LYS A 261 14.53 0.35 9.21
CA LYS A 261 13.38 -0.36 9.76
C LYS A 261 12.56 -0.94 8.60
N ILE A 262 12.43 -2.26 8.58
CA ILE A 262 11.80 -3.00 7.48
C ILE A 262 10.53 -3.67 7.98
N HIS A 263 9.41 -3.30 7.38
CA HIS A 263 8.09 -3.83 7.64
C HIS A 263 7.80 -4.98 6.68
N TRP A 264 7.41 -6.14 7.21
CA TRP A 264 6.99 -7.29 6.40
C TRP A 264 5.46 -7.31 6.26
N ALA A 265 4.95 -6.74 5.18
CA ALA A 265 3.52 -6.69 4.85
C ALA A 265 3.11 -7.84 3.91
N ALA A 266 3.55 -9.06 4.21
CA ALA A 266 3.31 -10.23 3.38
C ALA A 266 3.10 -11.49 4.22
N CYS A 267 2.61 -12.56 3.58
CA CYS A 267 2.49 -13.88 4.21
C CYS A 267 3.82 -14.34 4.82
N THR A 268 3.75 -15.04 5.96
CA THR A 268 4.93 -15.61 6.64
C THR A 268 4.98 -17.14 6.58
N GLY A 269 3.99 -17.78 5.96
CA GLY A 269 3.86 -19.25 5.89
C GLY A 269 3.81 -19.80 4.46
N VAL A 270 3.95 -21.12 4.35
CA VAL A 270 3.92 -21.92 3.11
C VAL A 270 2.90 -23.04 3.27
N THR A 271 2.14 -23.31 2.23
CA THR A 271 1.33 -24.53 2.11
C THR A 271 2.15 -25.60 1.41
N LEU A 272 2.40 -26.71 2.10
CA LEU A 272 3.11 -27.88 1.59
C LEU A 272 2.22 -28.70 0.63
N PRO A 273 2.80 -29.59 -0.20
CA PRO A 273 2.03 -30.44 -1.13
C PRO A 273 0.98 -31.32 -0.46
N ASP A 274 1.16 -31.68 0.82
CA ASP A 274 0.19 -32.44 1.61
C ASP A 274 -0.94 -31.58 2.20
N GLY A 275 -0.98 -30.29 1.84
CA GLY A 275 -1.96 -29.31 2.29
C GLY A 275 -1.67 -28.71 3.67
N LYS A 276 -0.58 -29.12 4.35
CA LYS A 276 -0.22 -28.54 5.64
C LYS A 276 0.41 -27.18 5.49
N ASN A 277 0.03 -26.26 6.37
CA ASN A 277 0.64 -24.94 6.46
C ASN A 277 1.80 -24.98 7.45
N THR A 278 2.96 -24.47 7.04
CA THR A 278 4.17 -24.38 7.86
C THR A 278 4.76 -22.98 7.82
N GLY A 279 5.55 -22.63 8.82
CA GLY A 279 6.26 -21.35 8.89
C GLY A 279 5.92 -20.59 10.18
N PRO A 280 6.67 -19.51 10.46
CA PRO A 280 6.45 -18.69 11.63
C PRO A 280 5.05 -18.07 11.61
N CYS A 281 4.33 -18.25 12.71
CA CYS A 281 3.05 -17.62 13.00
C CYS A 281 1.97 -17.87 11.91
N VAL A 282 2.09 -18.98 11.16
CA VAL A 282 1.15 -19.35 10.08
C VAL A 282 -0.29 -19.59 10.56
N ASP A 283 -0.46 -19.84 11.86
CA ASP A 283 -1.75 -20.03 12.50
C ASP A 283 -2.36 -18.73 13.03
N LEU A 284 -1.69 -17.59 12.89
CA LEU A 284 -2.24 -16.29 13.26
C LEU A 284 -2.93 -15.68 12.03
N ALA A 285 -4.18 -15.26 12.20
CA ALA A 285 -4.92 -14.50 11.20
C ALA A 285 -5.24 -13.12 11.77
N TRP A 286 -4.99 -12.08 10.98
CA TRP A 286 -5.24 -10.69 11.36
C TRP A 286 -6.45 -10.17 10.61
N LYS A 287 -7.33 -9.45 11.31
CA LYS A 287 -8.52 -8.82 10.73
C LYS A 287 -8.65 -7.40 11.27
N LYS A 288 -9.09 -6.47 10.43
CA LYS A 288 -9.55 -5.14 10.90
C LYS A 288 -10.75 -5.35 11.82
N LYS A 289 -10.80 -4.63 12.95
CA LYS A 289 -12.03 -4.49 13.74
C LYS A 289 -13.09 -3.96 12.77
N GLU A 290 -14.19 -4.70 12.59
CA GLU A 290 -15.30 -4.18 11.81
C GLU A 290 -15.87 -2.99 12.59
N ASP A 291 -15.80 -1.79 12.02
CA ASP A 291 -16.63 -0.70 12.50
C ASP A 291 -18.09 -1.15 12.29
N GLU A 292 -18.83 -1.40 13.38
CA GLU A 292 -20.24 -1.80 13.34
C GLU A 292 -21.14 -0.82 12.54
N THR A 293 -20.61 0.35 12.18
CA THR A 293 -21.28 1.39 11.37
C THR A 293 -21.25 1.16 9.86
N LEU A 294 -20.53 0.18 9.32
CA LEU A 294 -20.47 -0.11 7.87
C LEU A 294 -21.11 -1.43 7.43
N GLN A 295 -22.03 -1.99 8.22
CA GLN A 295 -22.98 -2.99 7.69
C GLN A 295 -24.08 -2.30 6.85
N ARG A 296 -23.76 -1.90 5.61
CA ARG A 296 -24.80 -1.83 4.58
C ARG A 296 -25.17 -3.27 4.22
N PRO A 297 -26.43 -3.70 4.40
CA PRO A 297 -26.79 -5.08 4.21
C PRO A 297 -26.85 -5.38 2.72
N THR A 298 -25.85 -6.08 2.18
CA THR A 298 -26.05 -6.95 1.02
C THR A 298 -26.82 -8.20 1.46
N LYS A 299 -28.03 -7.99 1.99
CA LYS A 299 -29.08 -9.00 1.89
C LYS A 299 -29.35 -9.15 0.40
N LYS A 300 -28.86 -10.25 -0.17
CA LYS A 300 -29.41 -10.85 -1.39
C LYS A 300 -30.93 -10.93 -1.22
N ARG A 301 -31.64 -9.91 -1.68
CA ARG A 301 -33.09 -9.97 -1.87
C ARG A 301 -33.28 -10.92 -3.06
N LYS A 302 -33.66 -12.16 -2.75
CA LYS A 302 -34.36 -13.01 -3.71
C LYS A 302 -35.51 -12.17 -4.26
N LEU A 303 -35.45 -11.83 -5.54
CA LEU A 303 -36.60 -11.39 -6.30
C LEU A 303 -37.56 -12.58 -6.36
N GLU A 304 -38.47 -12.64 -5.39
CA GLU A 304 -39.77 -13.26 -5.62
C GLU A 304 -40.65 -12.20 -6.26
N SER A 305 -41.07 -12.50 -7.48
CA SER A 305 -42.13 -11.83 -8.20
C SER A 305 -43.40 -11.82 -7.36
N LYS A 306 -44.04 -10.65 -7.26
CA LYS A 306 -45.49 -10.46 -7.40
C LYS A 306 -45.86 -8.97 -7.36
N ASP A 307 -46.47 -8.57 -8.47
CA ASP A 307 -47.63 -7.69 -8.63
C ASP A 307 -47.52 -6.20 -8.27
N GLU A 308 -47.60 -5.41 -9.36
CA GLU A 308 -48.48 -4.26 -9.57
C GLU A 308 -48.70 -3.28 -8.40
N GLN A 309 -48.17 -2.06 -8.55
CA GLN A 309 -49.02 -0.87 -8.65
C GLN A 309 -48.19 0.34 -9.12
N SER A 310 -48.64 0.89 -10.24
CA SER A 310 -48.22 2.16 -10.83
C SER A 310 -48.66 3.35 -9.98
N TYR A 311 -47.77 4.32 -9.77
CA TYR A 311 -48.17 5.68 -9.44
C TYR A 311 -47.35 6.70 -10.23
N THR A 312 -48.07 7.49 -11.01
CA THR A 312 -47.65 8.67 -11.77
C THR A 312 -47.32 9.83 -10.82
N ILE A 313 -46.26 10.59 -11.13
CA ILE A 313 -45.96 11.87 -10.48
C ILE A 313 -46.68 12.99 -11.25
N PRO A 314 -47.40 13.92 -10.59
CA PRO A 314 -47.94 15.09 -11.24
C PRO A 314 -46.86 16.14 -11.48
N ASN A 315 -46.87 16.71 -12.69
CA ASN A 315 -46.03 17.83 -13.08
C ASN A 315 -46.33 19.09 -12.26
N PHE A 316 -45.28 19.71 -11.74
CA PHE A 316 -45.17 21.16 -11.55
C PHE A 316 -43.76 21.62 -11.86
#